data_AF-A0A914TD14-F1
#
_entry.id   AF-A0A914TD14-F1
#
_cell.length_a   1.000
_cell.length_b   1.000
_cell.length_c   1.000
_cell.angle_alpha   90.00
_cell.angle_beta   90.00
_cell.angle_gamma   90.00
#
_symmetry.space_group_name_H-M   'P 1'
#
loop_
_entity.id
_entity.type
_entity.pdbx_description
1 polymer ?
#
loop_
_entity_poly.entity_id
_entity_poly.type
_entity_poly.pdbx_seq_one_letter_code
_entity_poly.pdbx_strand_id
1 'polypeptide(L)'
;MDYFRVILPPSALRGMQRSFTSSAFLYPHSNLWKKDEYFAVTAEKNYSAHNVKEFFTDINYLTGLEQYNLANPTLILESPGIETHCIYGAKVQTPESFTWKKGYFPDYQPAITFGDGDGTVNIRSLKVCETWKNNNNGFNVSSSQLDGADHMSILRDPRTVNLLREILYGK
;
A
#
# COMPACT_ATOMS: atom_id res chain seq x y z
N MET A 1 -27.13 -16.44 15.27
CA MET A 1 -26.27 -15.57 16.09
C MET A 1 -26.44 -14.17 15.55
N ASP A 2 -27.20 -13.34 16.27
CA ASP A 2 -27.40 -11.94 15.92
C ASP A 2 -26.11 -11.19 16.26
N TYR A 3 -25.24 -11.01 15.27
CA TYR A 3 -24.05 -10.19 15.42
C TYR A 3 -24.51 -8.74 15.60
N PHE A 4 -24.39 -8.21 16.83
CA PHE A 4 -24.44 -6.77 17.04
C PHE A 4 -23.39 -6.12 16.13
N ARG A 5 -23.83 -5.42 15.08
CA ARG A 5 -22.95 -4.59 14.27
C ARG A 5 -22.62 -3.33 15.06
N VAL A 6 -21.58 -3.40 15.87
CA VAL A 6 -21.01 -2.20 16.51
C VAL A 6 -20.31 -1.40 15.43
N ILE A 7 -20.93 -0.29 15.00
CA ILE A 7 -20.32 0.65 14.07
C ILE A 7 -19.52 1.66 14.89
N LEU A 8 -18.20 1.49 14.94
CA LEU A 8 -17.31 2.44 15.59
C LEU A 8 -16.98 3.59 14.63
N PRO A 9 -17.03 4.85 15.09
CA PRO A 9 -16.59 5.97 14.26
C PRO A 9 -15.09 5.82 13.96
N PRO A 10 -14.61 6.20 12.75
CA PRO A 10 -13.20 6.06 12.38
C PRO A 10 -12.23 6.72 13.38
N SER A 11 -12.64 7.84 13.98
CA SER A 11 -11.85 8.54 15.01
C SER A 11 -11.61 7.71 16.27
N ALA A 12 -12.55 6.83 16.66
CA ALA A 12 -12.38 5.93 17.80
C ALA A 12 -11.38 4.80 17.52
N LEU A 13 -11.28 4.35 16.26
CA LEU A 13 -10.32 3.33 15.84
C LEU A 13 -8.92 3.90 15.57
N ARG A 14 -8.83 5.20 15.24
CA ARG A 14 -7.59 5.88 14.84
C ARG A 14 -6.46 5.73 15.86
N GLY A 15 -6.76 5.78 17.16
CA GLY A 15 -5.75 5.61 18.21
C GLY A 15 -5.08 4.23 18.17
N MET A 16 -5.90 3.17 18.04
CA MET A 16 -5.40 1.80 17.91
C MET A 16 -4.65 1.61 16.59
N GLN A 17 -5.18 2.09 15.46
CA GLN A 17 -4.51 1.96 14.16
C GLN A 17 -3.15 2.66 14.14
N ARG A 18 -3.04 3.85 14.74
CA ARG A 18 -1.77 4.58 14.88
C ARG A 18 -0.73 3.83 15.73
N SER A 19 -1.16 2.97 16.66
CA SER A 19 -0.24 2.19 17.50
C SER A 19 0.43 1.04 16.76
N PHE A 20 -0.09 0.64 15.59
CA PHE A 20 0.48 -0.45 14.79
C PHE A 20 1.69 0.04 13.99
N THR A 21 2.88 -0.31 14.46
CA THR A 21 4.14 0.06 13.80
C THR A 21 4.26 -0.49 12.37
N SER A 22 3.53 -1.57 12.05
CA SER A 22 3.42 -2.10 10.68
C SER A 22 2.86 -1.06 9.69
N SER A 23 2.00 -0.13 10.14
CA SER A 23 1.49 0.94 9.28
C SER A 23 2.59 1.94 8.88
N ALA A 24 3.57 2.19 9.75
CA ALA A 24 4.72 3.01 9.42
C ALA A 24 5.70 2.30 8.47
N PHE A 25 5.79 0.96 8.55
CA PHE A 25 6.58 0.16 7.62
C PHE A 25 6.00 0.12 6.21
N LEU A 26 4.68 0.13 6.07
CA LEU A 26 3.98 0.10 4.78
C LEU A 26 3.73 1.49 4.18
N TYR A 27 4.40 2.52 4.68
CA TYR A 27 4.21 3.89 4.19
C TYR A 27 4.71 4.04 2.74
N PRO A 28 4.08 4.88 1.89
CA PRO A 28 4.61 5.19 0.57
C PRO A 28 6.07 5.67 0.63
N HIS A 29 6.95 5.03 -0.14
CA HIS A 29 8.38 5.30 -0.09
C HIS A 29 8.83 6.25 -1.22
N SER A 30 9.73 7.18 -0.90
CA SER A 30 10.22 8.21 -1.85
C SER A 30 10.96 7.65 -3.08
N ASN A 31 11.45 6.40 -3.00
CA ASN A 31 12.04 5.69 -4.15
C ASN A 31 11.00 5.26 -5.21
N LEU A 32 9.72 5.14 -4.83
CA LEU A 32 8.63 4.70 -5.72
C LEU A 32 7.61 5.82 -6.01
N TRP A 33 7.49 6.82 -5.15
CA TRP A 33 6.64 8.00 -5.35
C TRP A 33 7.47 9.24 -5.62
N LYS A 34 7.11 9.97 -6.68
CA LYS A 34 7.77 11.24 -7.05
C LYS A 34 7.39 12.35 -6.08
N LYS A 35 8.15 13.45 -6.14
CA LYS A 35 7.99 14.62 -5.25
C LYS A 35 6.64 15.32 -5.41
N ASP A 36 6.07 15.28 -6.61
CA ASP A 36 4.79 15.89 -6.99
C ASP A 36 3.59 14.94 -6.82
N GLU A 37 3.81 13.74 -6.29
CA GLU A 37 2.74 12.78 -6.00
C GLU A 37 2.32 12.87 -4.53
N TYR A 38 1.16 13.52 -4.32
CA TYR A 38 0.63 13.80 -2.99
C TYR A 38 -0.35 12.71 -2.54
N PHE A 39 -0.10 12.12 -1.37
CA PHE A 39 -1.04 11.19 -0.74
C PHE A 39 -2.11 11.93 0.08
N ALA A 40 -1.81 13.13 0.59
CA ALA A 40 -2.76 13.95 1.33
C ALA A 40 -2.73 15.39 0.84
N VAL A 41 -3.90 15.92 0.48
CA VAL A 41 -4.10 17.26 -0.09
C VAL A 41 -5.08 18.00 0.82
N THR A 42 -4.71 19.18 1.27
CA THR A 42 -5.59 20.02 2.12
C THR A 42 -5.73 21.41 1.48
N ALA A 43 -6.57 22.26 2.08
CA ALA A 43 -6.68 23.65 1.65
C ALA A 43 -5.40 24.48 1.90
N GLU A 44 -4.52 24.02 2.80
CA GLU A 44 -3.36 24.79 3.28
C GLU A 44 -2.04 24.21 2.76
N LYS A 45 -1.96 22.88 2.64
CA LYS A 45 -0.72 22.17 2.33
C LYS A 45 -0.98 20.81 1.66
N ASN A 46 -0.05 20.40 0.82
CA ASN A 46 0.01 19.07 0.20
C ASN A 46 1.16 18.25 0.78
N TYR A 47 0.92 16.96 1.01
CA TYR A 47 1.87 16.02 1.60
C TYR A 47 2.17 14.87 0.64
N SER A 48 3.45 14.58 0.48
CA SER A 48 4.05 13.53 -0.36
C SER A 48 4.99 12.67 0.48
N ALA A 49 5.49 11.58 -0.10
CA ALA A 49 6.53 10.76 0.52
C ALA A 49 7.83 11.54 0.83
N HIS A 50 7.99 12.77 0.34
CA HIS A 50 9.19 13.60 0.51
C HIS A 50 9.07 14.65 1.63
N ASN A 51 7.89 14.86 2.22
CA ASN A 51 7.69 15.79 3.35
C ASN A 51 6.86 15.19 4.50
N VAL A 52 7.04 13.89 4.76
CA VAL A 52 6.33 13.12 5.80
C VAL A 52 6.45 13.72 7.21
N LYS A 53 7.58 14.36 7.53
CA LYS A 53 7.76 15.07 8.80
C LYS A 53 6.71 16.16 9.02
N GLU A 54 6.39 16.93 7.97
CA GLU A 54 5.37 17.98 8.06
C GLU A 54 3.98 17.38 8.28
N PHE A 55 3.66 16.27 7.60
CA PHE A 55 2.40 15.57 7.80
C PHE A 55 2.19 15.14 9.26
N PHE A 56 3.15 14.46 9.86
CA PHE A 56 3.04 14.01 11.25
C PHE A 56 3.01 15.16 12.27
N THR A 57 3.70 16.27 11.96
CA THR A 57 3.66 17.49 12.78
C THR A 57 2.26 18.11 12.73
N ASP A 58 1.71 18.28 11.53
CA ASP A 58 0.45 18.99 11.31
C ASP A 58 -0.77 18.20 11.82
N ILE A 59 -0.67 16.86 11.95
CA ILE A 59 -1.70 16.02 12.60
C ILE A 59 -1.47 15.82 14.11
N ASN A 60 -0.48 16.50 14.69
CA ASN A 60 -0.06 16.39 16.08
C ASN A 60 0.20 14.94 16.53
N TYR A 61 0.99 14.19 15.75
CA TYR A 61 1.33 12.79 16.03
C TYR A 61 2.81 12.49 15.79
N LEU A 62 3.68 13.08 16.62
CA LEU A 62 5.14 12.92 16.51
C LEU A 62 5.64 11.50 16.78
N THR A 63 4.94 10.70 17.59
CA THR A 63 5.25 9.27 17.74
C THR A 63 5.19 8.54 16.39
N GLY A 64 4.27 8.91 15.50
CA GLY A 64 4.20 8.35 14.15
C GLY A 64 5.42 8.68 13.29
N LEU A 65 6.01 9.87 13.48
CA LEU A 65 7.24 10.26 12.82
C LEU A 65 8.43 9.41 13.29
N GLU A 66 8.52 9.12 14.59
CA GLU A 66 9.54 8.22 15.13
C GLU A 66 9.39 6.81 14.56
N GLN A 67 8.15 6.27 14.54
CA GLN A 67 7.84 4.98 13.93
C GLN A 67 8.24 4.95 12.44
N TYR A 68 7.91 5.99 11.68
CA TYR A 68 8.29 6.12 10.26
C TYR A 68 9.81 6.17 10.08
N ASN A 69 10.52 6.98 10.86
CA ASN A 69 11.98 7.10 10.73
C ASN A 69 12.71 5.80 11.07
N LEU A 70 12.17 4.98 11.98
CA LEU A 70 12.71 3.66 12.28
C LEU A 70 12.46 2.65 11.15
N ALA A 71 11.30 2.73 10.50
CA ALA A 71 10.89 1.76 9.48
C ALA A 71 11.38 2.12 8.07
N ASN A 72 11.38 3.39 7.70
CA ASN A 72 11.69 3.85 6.34
C ASN A 72 13.03 3.33 5.77
N PRO A 73 14.14 3.26 6.54
CA PRO A 73 15.41 2.74 6.03
C PRO A 73 15.40 1.24 5.69
N THR A 74 14.34 0.51 6.04
CA THR A 74 14.26 -0.96 5.90
C THR A 74 13.66 -1.42 4.56
N LEU A 75 13.24 -0.50 3.69
CA LEU A 75 12.74 -0.88 2.37
C LEU A 75 13.88 -1.37 1.48
N ILE A 76 13.82 -2.65 1.12
CA ILE A 76 14.72 -3.31 0.18
C ILE A 76 13.96 -3.46 -1.13
N LEU A 77 14.49 -2.88 -2.22
CA LEU A 77 13.92 -2.99 -3.57
C LEU A 77 14.79 -3.88 -4.47
N GLU A 78 15.92 -4.34 -3.96
CA GLU A 78 16.81 -5.28 -4.61
C GLU A 78 16.11 -6.64 -4.80
N SER A 79 16.44 -7.30 -5.90
CA SER A 79 15.91 -8.62 -6.21
C SER A 79 16.36 -9.67 -5.18
N PRO A 80 15.54 -10.70 -4.91
CA PRO A 80 15.85 -11.71 -3.89
C PRO A 80 16.95 -12.70 -4.31
N GLY A 81 17.31 -12.78 -5.60
CA GLY A 81 18.35 -13.68 -6.10
C GLY A 81 17.95 -15.16 -6.09
N ILE A 82 16.66 -15.45 -6.26
CA ILE A 82 16.07 -16.80 -6.33
C ILE A 82 14.92 -16.83 -7.35
N GLU A 83 14.49 -18.02 -7.79
CA GLU A 83 13.30 -18.18 -8.64
C GLU A 83 12.10 -17.47 -7.98
N THR A 84 11.50 -16.52 -8.70
CA THR A 84 10.46 -15.66 -8.13
C THR A 84 9.23 -15.64 -9.03
N HIS A 85 8.06 -15.86 -8.44
CA HIS A 85 6.78 -15.77 -9.12
C HIS A 85 5.93 -14.67 -8.48
N CYS A 86 5.76 -13.57 -9.21
CA CYS A 86 4.90 -12.48 -8.78
C CYS A 86 3.47 -12.71 -9.22
N ILE A 87 2.55 -12.78 -8.27
CA ILE A 87 1.12 -12.91 -8.53
C ILE A 87 0.44 -11.74 -7.84
N TYR A 88 -0.25 -10.89 -8.60
CA TYR A 88 -0.88 -9.69 -8.06
C TYR A 88 -2.19 -9.34 -8.75
N GLY A 89 -3.09 -8.69 -8.01
CA GLY A 89 -4.35 -8.16 -8.53
C GLY A 89 -4.14 -6.86 -9.29
N ALA A 90 -5.04 -6.55 -10.22
CA ALA A 90 -5.06 -5.28 -10.94
C ALA A 90 -6.48 -4.91 -11.36
N LYS A 91 -6.67 -3.67 -11.83
CA LYS A 91 -7.93 -3.09 -12.29
C LYS A 91 -9.03 -3.06 -11.23
N VAL A 92 -8.63 -2.95 -9.96
CA VAL A 92 -9.53 -2.69 -8.83
C VAL A 92 -9.25 -1.28 -8.32
N GLN A 93 -10.31 -0.48 -8.14
CA GLN A 93 -10.18 0.90 -7.65
C GLN A 93 -9.44 0.92 -6.32
N THR A 94 -8.25 1.51 -6.32
CA THR A 94 -7.34 1.54 -5.17
C THR A 94 -7.06 2.98 -4.76
N PRO A 95 -7.23 3.38 -3.48
CA PRO A 95 -6.94 4.74 -3.04
C PRO A 95 -5.51 5.18 -3.40
N GLU A 96 -5.36 6.36 -4.02
CA GLU A 96 -4.06 6.97 -4.33
C GLU A 96 -3.83 8.29 -3.58
N SER A 97 -4.87 9.10 -3.40
CA SER A 97 -4.77 10.35 -2.67
C SER A 97 -6.06 10.69 -1.92
N PHE A 98 -5.88 11.44 -0.83
CA PHE A 98 -6.94 11.85 0.08
C PHE A 98 -7.00 13.37 0.12
N THR A 99 -8.16 13.96 -0.17
CA THR A 99 -8.34 15.41 -0.22
C THR A 99 -9.31 15.91 0.84
N TRP A 100 -8.89 16.91 1.62
CA TRP A 100 -9.71 17.57 2.64
C TRP A 100 -10.03 19.01 2.25
N LYS A 101 -11.28 19.41 2.46
CA LYS A 101 -11.69 20.81 2.39
C LYS A 101 -11.17 21.58 3.62
N LYS A 102 -11.17 22.91 3.54
CA LYS A 102 -10.77 23.79 4.65
C LYS A 102 -11.54 23.45 5.92
N GLY A 103 -10.82 23.24 7.03
CA GLY A 103 -11.38 22.91 8.35
C GLY A 103 -11.73 21.43 8.57
N TYR A 104 -11.49 20.54 7.60
CA TYR A 104 -11.81 19.10 7.74
C TYR A 104 -10.59 18.23 8.08
N PHE A 105 -9.38 18.67 7.72
CA PHE A 105 -8.15 17.95 8.06
C PHE A 105 -7.78 18.18 9.54
N PRO A 106 -7.35 17.16 10.30
CA PRO A 106 -7.21 15.73 9.96
C PRO A 106 -8.33 14.84 10.52
N ASP A 107 -9.39 15.42 11.08
CA ASP A 107 -10.37 14.69 11.90
C ASP A 107 -11.61 14.20 11.15
N TYR A 108 -11.86 14.70 9.95
CA TYR A 108 -13.01 14.31 9.12
C TYR A 108 -12.59 13.44 7.94
N GLN A 109 -13.55 12.75 7.32
CA GLN A 109 -13.27 11.88 6.18
C GLN A 109 -12.87 12.69 4.93
N PRO A 110 -11.81 12.28 4.21
CA PRO A 110 -11.42 12.89 2.93
C PRO A 110 -12.30 12.46 1.77
N ALA A 111 -12.25 13.22 0.67
CA ALA A 111 -12.56 12.69 -0.64
C ALA A 111 -11.39 11.82 -1.14
N ILE A 112 -11.68 10.69 -1.77
CA ILE A 112 -10.67 9.73 -2.23
C ILE A 112 -10.54 9.81 -3.76
N THR A 113 -9.31 9.93 -4.24
CA THR A 113 -8.98 9.70 -5.65
C THR A 113 -8.49 8.26 -5.78
N PHE A 114 -9.04 7.54 -6.76
CA PHE A 114 -8.70 6.13 -7.00
C PHE A 114 -7.83 5.99 -8.25
N GLY A 115 -6.82 5.14 -8.14
CA GLY A 115 -6.02 4.64 -9.25
C GLY A 115 -6.17 3.12 -9.41
N ASP A 116 -5.21 2.53 -10.11
CA ASP A 116 -5.14 1.09 -10.37
C ASP A 116 -4.41 0.34 -9.24
N GLY A 117 -4.82 -0.91 -9.00
CA GLY A 117 -4.28 -1.80 -7.98
C GLY A 117 -5.22 -2.98 -7.70
N ASP A 118 -5.10 -3.55 -6.50
CA ASP A 118 -5.91 -4.69 -6.01
C ASP A 118 -7.00 -4.27 -5.00
N GLY A 119 -7.26 -2.97 -4.85
CA GLY A 119 -8.17 -2.39 -3.87
C GLY A 119 -7.49 -1.95 -2.56
N THR A 120 -6.27 -2.39 -2.30
CA THR A 120 -5.45 -2.01 -1.14
C THR A 120 -4.07 -1.52 -1.54
N VAL A 121 -3.36 -2.27 -2.39
CA VAL A 121 -1.99 -2.02 -2.83
C VAL A 121 -2.02 -1.40 -4.23
N ASN A 122 -1.40 -0.23 -4.38
CA ASN A 122 -1.32 0.45 -5.67
C ASN A 122 -0.50 -0.38 -6.68
N ILE A 123 -0.90 -0.32 -7.95
CA ILE A 123 -0.28 -1.11 -9.03
C ILE A 123 1.24 -0.91 -9.14
N ARG A 124 1.72 0.30 -8.82
CA ARG A 124 3.15 0.63 -8.83
C ARG A 124 3.96 -0.20 -7.83
N SER A 125 3.42 -0.47 -6.65
CA SER A 125 4.07 -1.31 -5.64
C SER A 125 4.02 -2.77 -6.05
N LEU A 126 2.87 -3.23 -6.57
CA LEU A 126 2.69 -4.60 -7.04
C LEU A 126 3.64 -4.95 -8.18
N LYS A 127 3.98 -3.98 -9.04
CA LYS A 127 4.86 -4.17 -10.20
C LYS A 127 6.35 -4.03 -9.93
N VAL A 128 6.78 -3.72 -8.68
CA VAL A 128 8.21 -3.59 -8.34
C VAL A 128 9.00 -4.82 -8.78
N CYS A 129 8.46 -6.02 -8.56
CA CYS A 129 9.19 -7.23 -8.87
C CYS A 129 9.38 -7.48 -10.38
N GLU A 130 8.60 -6.83 -11.25
CA GLU A 130 8.84 -6.91 -12.69
C GLU A 130 10.16 -6.27 -13.10
N THR A 131 10.67 -5.34 -12.28
CA THR A 131 11.99 -4.73 -12.49
C THR A 131 13.13 -5.72 -12.27
N TRP A 132 12.89 -6.84 -11.55
CA TRP A 132 13.89 -7.85 -11.25
C TRP A 132 14.13 -8.84 -12.40
N LYS A 133 13.31 -8.85 -13.46
CA LYS A 133 13.39 -9.83 -14.57
C LYS A 133 14.79 -9.99 -15.19
N ASN A 134 15.54 -8.89 -15.29
CA ASN A 134 16.90 -8.88 -15.85
C ASN A 134 17.99 -8.65 -14.80
N ASN A 135 17.62 -8.61 -13.52
CA ASN A 135 18.49 -8.28 -12.41
C ASN A 135 18.08 -9.10 -11.18
N ASN A 136 18.22 -10.42 -11.27
CA ASN A 136 17.88 -11.37 -10.20
C ASN A 136 18.94 -12.48 -10.08
N ASN A 137 20.23 -12.12 -10.20
CA ASN A 137 21.36 -13.05 -10.08
C ASN A 137 21.29 -14.30 -10.98
N GLY A 138 20.70 -14.17 -12.17
CA GLY A 138 20.52 -15.26 -13.12
C GLY A 138 19.29 -16.16 -12.87
N PHE A 139 18.54 -15.94 -11.78
CA PHE A 139 17.28 -16.63 -11.53
C PHE A 139 16.11 -15.96 -12.24
N ASN A 140 15.14 -16.77 -12.68
CA ASN A 140 14.00 -16.28 -13.43
C ASN A 140 12.98 -15.55 -12.52
N VAL A 141 12.33 -14.53 -13.08
CA VAL A 141 11.23 -13.81 -12.45
C VAL A 141 10.04 -13.83 -13.39
N SER A 142 8.98 -14.52 -12.98
CA SER A 142 7.71 -14.51 -13.69
C SER A 142 6.72 -13.54 -13.03
N SER A 143 5.81 -12.99 -13.83
CA SER A 143 4.77 -12.07 -13.37
C SER A 143 3.42 -12.51 -13.93
N SER A 144 2.41 -12.56 -13.06
CA SER A 144 1.04 -12.95 -13.34
C SER A 144 0.09 -11.89 -12.78
N GLN A 145 -0.38 -11.02 -13.66
CA GLN A 145 -1.39 -10.02 -13.35
C GLN A 145 -2.79 -10.65 -13.43
N LEU A 146 -3.54 -10.56 -12.34
CA LEU A 146 -4.90 -11.09 -12.22
C LEU A 146 -5.92 -9.95 -12.17
N ASP A 147 -6.38 -9.53 -13.35
CA ASP A 147 -7.39 -8.47 -13.46
C ASP A 147 -8.65 -8.82 -12.66
N GLY A 148 -9.12 -7.87 -11.86
CA GLY A 148 -10.31 -7.97 -11.01
C GLY A 148 -10.12 -8.77 -9.72
N ALA A 149 -8.93 -9.34 -9.45
CA ALA A 149 -8.66 -9.97 -8.17
C ALA A 149 -8.41 -8.89 -7.10
N ASP A 150 -9.27 -8.83 -6.09
CA ASP A 150 -9.05 -7.94 -4.95
C ASP A 150 -8.03 -8.52 -3.97
N HIS A 151 -7.47 -7.63 -3.15
CA HIS A 151 -6.40 -7.92 -2.20
C HIS A 151 -6.62 -9.18 -1.36
N MET A 152 -7.86 -9.44 -0.94
CA MET A 152 -8.19 -10.60 -0.12
C MET A 152 -8.65 -11.79 -0.96
N SER A 153 -9.41 -11.55 -2.04
CA SER A 153 -9.91 -12.66 -2.85
C SER A 153 -8.85 -13.33 -3.71
N ILE A 154 -7.71 -12.68 -3.96
CA ILE A 154 -6.61 -13.28 -4.72
C ILE A 154 -6.14 -14.63 -4.15
N LEU A 155 -6.25 -14.84 -2.83
CA LEU A 155 -5.88 -16.08 -2.16
C LEU A 155 -6.80 -17.27 -2.49
N ARG A 156 -8.04 -16.99 -2.93
CA ARG A 156 -9.04 -17.99 -3.33
C ARG A 156 -9.40 -17.92 -4.81
N ASP A 157 -8.75 -17.05 -5.57
CA ASP A 157 -8.97 -16.91 -7.00
C ASP A 157 -8.52 -18.21 -7.70
N PRO A 158 -9.38 -18.87 -8.49
CA PRO A 158 -9.03 -20.10 -9.19
C PRO A 158 -7.78 -19.96 -10.06
N ARG A 159 -7.51 -18.77 -10.62
CA ARG A 159 -6.31 -18.49 -11.42
C ARG A 159 -5.07 -18.55 -10.55
N THR A 160 -5.09 -17.95 -9.36
CA THR A 160 -3.99 -18.06 -8.38
C THR A 160 -3.76 -19.51 -7.98
N VAL A 161 -4.83 -20.24 -7.64
CA VAL A 161 -4.72 -21.65 -7.24
C VAL A 161 -4.12 -22.50 -8.35
N ASN A 162 -4.53 -22.30 -9.60
CA ASN A 162 -3.98 -23.02 -10.75
C ASN A 162 -2.50 -22.68 -10.98
N LEU A 163 -2.11 -21.40 -10.94
CA LEU A 163 -0.70 -20.99 -11.04
C LEU A 163 0.16 -21.66 -9.97
N LEU A 164 -0.30 -21.68 -8.71
CA LEU A 164 0.43 -22.35 -7.64
C LEU A 164 0.55 -23.86 -7.85
N ARG A 165 -0.47 -24.51 -8.41
CA ARG A 165 -0.40 -25.95 -8.75
C ARG A 165 0.63 -26.22 -9.84
N GLU A 166 0.65 -25.38 -10.87
CA GLU A 166 1.63 -25.48 -11.96
C GLU A 166 3.06 -25.30 -11.43
N ILE A 167 3.28 -24.29 -10.58
CA ILE A 167 4.60 -23.99 -9.98
C ILE A 167 5.07 -25.14 -9.07
N LEU A 168 4.19 -25.66 -8.22
CA LEU A 168 4.56 -26.65 -7.20
C LEU A 168 4.66 -28.08 -7.74
N TYR A 169 3.86 -28.42 -8.76
CA TYR A 169 3.71 -29.80 -9.23
C TYR A 169 3.98 -29.99 -10.72
N GLY A 170 4.20 -28.92 -11.49
CA GLY A 170 4.31 -28.97 -12.95
C GLY A 170 3.03 -29.46 -13.64
N LYS A 171 1.86 -29.23 -13.03
CA LYS A 171 0.54 -29.71 -13.45
C LYS A 171 -0.54 -28.65 -13.37
#